data_AF-A0A2C5ZNJ3-F1
#
_entry.id   AF-A0A2C5ZNJ3-F1
#
_cell.length_a   1.000
_cell.length_b   1.000
_cell.length_c   1.000
_cell.angle_alpha   90.00
_cell.angle_beta   90.00
_cell.angle_gamma   90.00
#
_symmetry.space_group_name_H-M   'P 1'
#
loop_
_entity.id
_entity.type
_entity.pdbx_description
1 polymer ?
#
loop_
_entity_poly.entity_id
_entity_poly.type
_entity_poly.pdbx_seq_one_letter_code
_entity_poly.pdbx_strand_id
1 'polypeptide(L)'
;MASSSDWKSSLSALDRYDVIRKIQSSLPAGEAVALEQKAYEASETRDQYEAACDVGGASALPADAAAAMPPQEDDSPAARPGIRIGPYSDCTFVADGVTSEVYRSGDDALKVVVAAAGHRSMEPHNPHREAKILRLLRPPCIPLLDVFRDQEQRLVLRFPFMPLTLGQLLERQGAPSRRQLRGIFGDTLRALEAIHAQGILHRDVKPSAVLLASPSGPAYLSDFGTAWHPQLSPAGGEPAADKILDIGTGPYRAPEVLFCDRAYGPPVDMWGLGVMLAEAIRSPPEPPFASRPADEDGNQLGLILSVFKTLGTPTPETWPEARALKVSPFELWTVFPPRPWRDILPDADPAFRDLVAALVRYDGQRASATAALAFPCFTDEEE
;
A
#
# COMPACT_ATOMS: atom_id res chain seq x y z
N MET A 1 -29.62 -37.18 -28.95
CA MET A 1 -29.79 -37.25 -27.48
C MET A 1 -28.92 -36.14 -26.91
N ALA A 2 -29.55 -35.05 -26.48
CA ALA A 2 -28.86 -33.82 -26.12
C ALA A 2 -28.02 -34.01 -24.85
N SER A 3 -26.76 -33.61 -24.94
CA SER A 3 -25.79 -33.50 -23.85
C SER A 3 -26.40 -32.70 -22.70
N SER A 4 -26.50 -33.32 -21.52
CA SER A 4 -26.68 -32.61 -20.25
C SER A 4 -25.50 -31.65 -20.10
N SER A 5 -25.75 -30.35 -20.28
CA SER A 5 -24.79 -29.30 -19.97
C SER A 5 -24.59 -29.30 -18.47
N ASP A 6 -23.38 -29.64 -18.01
CA ASP A 6 -23.03 -29.67 -16.59
C ASP A 6 -23.02 -28.23 -16.05
N TRP A 7 -24.14 -27.78 -15.50
CA TRP A 7 -24.34 -26.41 -14.99
C TRP A 7 -23.32 -26.05 -13.90
N LYS A 8 -22.72 -27.05 -13.24
CA LYS A 8 -21.66 -26.85 -12.25
C LYS A 8 -20.38 -26.28 -12.87
N SER A 9 -20.11 -26.58 -14.15
CA SER A 9 -18.98 -26.04 -14.91
C SER A 9 -19.19 -24.59 -15.38
N SER A 10 -20.43 -24.11 -15.39
CA SER A 10 -20.77 -22.73 -15.76
C SER A 10 -20.94 -21.80 -14.55
N LEU A 11 -20.85 -22.31 -13.33
CA LEU A 11 -20.74 -21.50 -12.11
C LEU A 11 -19.28 -21.19 -11.82
N SER A 12 -18.93 -19.92 -11.90
CA SER A 12 -17.65 -19.44 -11.43
C SER A 12 -17.61 -19.42 -9.90
N ALA A 13 -16.40 -19.42 -9.34
CA ALA A 13 -16.22 -19.21 -7.90
C ALA A 13 -16.82 -17.86 -7.43
N LEU A 14 -16.87 -16.87 -8.31
CA LEU A 14 -17.47 -15.55 -8.05
C LEU A 14 -18.99 -15.65 -7.89
N ASP A 15 -19.66 -16.42 -8.77
CA ASP A 15 -21.11 -16.62 -8.71
C ASP A 15 -21.52 -17.34 -7.42
N ARG A 16 -20.72 -18.34 -7.00
CA ARG A 16 -20.93 -19.05 -5.73
C ARG A 16 -20.69 -18.15 -4.52
N TYR A 17 -19.70 -17.27 -4.61
CA TYR A 17 -19.40 -16.30 -3.56
C TYR A 17 -20.50 -15.24 -3.39
N ASP A 18 -21.06 -14.72 -4.49
CA ASP A 18 -22.19 -13.78 -4.43
C ASP A 18 -23.43 -14.41 -3.77
N VAL A 19 -23.66 -15.70 -4.00
CA VAL A 19 -24.73 -16.47 -3.35
C VAL A 19 -24.46 -16.63 -1.85
N ILE A 20 -23.22 -16.98 -1.45
CA ILE A 20 -22.83 -17.06 -0.03
C ILE A 20 -23.04 -15.71 0.66
N ARG A 21 -22.65 -14.60 0.03
CA ARG A 21 -22.87 -13.24 0.56
C ARG A 21 -24.36 -12.92 0.71
N LYS A 22 -25.20 -13.36 -0.24
CA LYS A 22 -26.65 -13.19 -0.15
C LYS A 22 -27.22 -13.97 1.04
N ILE A 23 -26.77 -15.20 1.28
CA ILE A 23 -27.17 -16.02 2.43
C ILE A 23 -26.68 -15.40 3.76
N GLN A 24 -25.48 -14.81 3.77
CA GLN A 24 -24.90 -14.14 4.94
C GLN A 24 -25.70 -12.94 5.45
N SER A 25 -26.59 -12.39 4.62
CA SER A 25 -27.53 -11.34 5.08
C SER A 25 -28.54 -11.86 6.11
N SER A 26 -28.76 -13.19 6.15
CA SER A 26 -29.75 -13.85 7.01
C SER A 26 -29.12 -14.87 7.98
N LEU A 27 -27.90 -15.34 7.72
CA LEU A 27 -27.22 -16.37 8.51
C LEU A 27 -25.75 -16.01 8.81
N PRO A 28 -25.16 -16.51 9.92
CA PRO A 28 -23.73 -16.37 10.20
C PRO A 28 -22.84 -16.99 9.10
N ALA A 29 -21.64 -16.44 8.90
CA ALA A 29 -20.75 -16.79 7.79
C ALA A 29 -20.45 -18.29 7.64
N GLY A 30 -20.21 -19.01 8.75
CA GLY A 30 -19.95 -20.45 8.72
C GLY A 30 -21.16 -21.29 8.29
N GLU A 31 -22.38 -20.85 8.63
CA GLU A 31 -23.61 -21.54 8.25
C GLU A 31 -24.01 -21.24 6.81
N ALA A 32 -23.73 -20.03 6.33
CA ALA A 32 -23.96 -19.64 4.94
C ALA A 32 -23.12 -20.45 3.95
N VAL A 33 -21.84 -20.69 4.29
CA VAL A 33 -20.93 -21.52 3.48
C VAL A 33 -21.38 -22.99 3.47
N ALA A 34 -21.77 -23.53 4.63
CA ALA A 34 -22.25 -24.90 4.72
C ALA A 34 -23.56 -25.11 3.95
N LEU A 35 -24.46 -24.11 3.96
CA LEU A 35 -25.72 -24.16 3.23
C LEU A 35 -25.52 -24.10 1.71
N GLU A 36 -24.67 -23.21 1.22
CA GLU A 36 -24.36 -23.11 -0.21
C GLU A 36 -23.67 -24.38 -0.72
N GLN A 37 -22.68 -24.90 0.02
CA GLN A 37 -21.98 -26.13 -0.37
C GLN A 37 -22.94 -27.33 -0.45
N LYS A 38 -23.86 -27.43 0.51
CA LYS A 38 -24.90 -28.47 0.51
C LYS A 38 -25.86 -28.31 -0.68
N ALA A 39 -26.24 -27.09 -1.01
CA ALA A 39 -27.08 -26.80 -2.18
C ALA A 39 -26.37 -27.13 -3.49
N TYR A 40 -25.07 -26.83 -3.61
CA TYR A 40 -24.24 -27.11 -4.79
C TYR A 40 -24.07 -28.62 -5.03
N GLU A 41 -23.86 -29.40 -3.96
CA GLU A 41 -23.70 -30.85 -4.06
C GLU A 41 -25.02 -31.56 -4.39
N ALA A 42 -26.12 -31.14 -3.75
CA ALA A 42 -27.42 -31.81 -3.85
C ALA A 42 -28.23 -31.46 -5.11
N SER A 43 -27.90 -30.37 -5.81
CA SER A 43 -28.69 -29.91 -6.97
C SER A 43 -28.23 -30.57 -8.27
N GLU A 44 -29.20 -30.93 -9.10
CA GLU A 44 -28.97 -31.49 -10.44
C GLU A 44 -29.09 -30.42 -11.53
N THR A 45 -29.73 -29.29 -11.23
CA THR A 45 -29.87 -28.13 -12.13
C THR A 45 -29.58 -26.81 -11.42
N ARG A 46 -29.27 -25.76 -12.20
CA ARG A 46 -29.01 -24.41 -11.67
C ARG A 46 -30.20 -23.82 -10.92
N ASP A 47 -31.41 -24.02 -11.42
CA ASP A 47 -32.64 -23.50 -10.79
C ASP A 47 -32.88 -24.15 -9.41
N GLN A 48 -32.54 -25.44 -9.26
CA GLN A 48 -32.62 -26.13 -7.96
C GLN A 48 -31.61 -25.57 -6.96
N TYR A 49 -30.40 -25.26 -7.42
CA TYR A 49 -29.36 -24.64 -6.62
C TYR A 49 -29.74 -23.23 -6.16
N GLU A 50 -30.26 -22.39 -7.06
CA GLU A 50 -30.68 -21.03 -6.74
C GLU A 50 -31.86 -21.03 -5.75
N ALA A 51 -32.83 -21.94 -5.91
CA ALA A 51 -33.95 -22.10 -4.98
C ALA A 51 -33.51 -22.60 -3.60
N ALA A 52 -32.54 -23.52 -3.54
CA ALA A 52 -32.00 -24.04 -2.28
C ALA A 52 -31.18 -23.00 -1.50
N CYS A 53 -30.61 -22.01 -2.19
CA CYS A 53 -29.85 -20.90 -1.61
C CYS A 53 -30.72 -19.70 -1.23
N ASP A 54 -32.01 -19.68 -1.58
CA ASP A 54 -32.91 -18.57 -1.29
C ASP A 54 -33.58 -18.74 0.08
N VAL A 55 -32.87 -18.31 1.13
CA VAL A 55 -33.32 -18.45 2.54
C VAL A 55 -34.32 -17.35 2.95
N GLY A 56 -34.77 -16.52 2.01
CA GLY A 56 -35.55 -15.31 2.28
C GLY A 56 -36.73 -15.11 1.31
N GLY A 57 -37.71 -16.01 1.32
CA GLY A 57 -38.95 -15.81 0.58
C GLY A 57 -40.02 -15.06 1.40
N ALA A 58 -40.19 -13.74 1.17
CA ALA A 58 -41.49 -13.07 0.96
C ALA A 58 -41.42 -11.53 1.16
N SER A 59 -41.46 -10.77 0.06
CA SER A 59 -42.52 -9.77 -0.16
C SER A 59 -42.45 -9.27 -1.60
N ALA A 60 -43.39 -9.76 -2.41
CA ALA A 60 -43.78 -9.13 -3.66
C ALA A 60 -44.91 -8.15 -3.35
N LEU A 61 -44.77 -6.89 -3.76
CA LEU A 61 -45.87 -5.95 -3.99
C LEU A 61 -45.53 -5.04 -5.19
N PRO A 62 -46.55 -4.51 -5.90
CA PRO A 62 -46.57 -4.46 -7.36
C PRO A 62 -46.22 -3.09 -7.97
N ALA A 63 -45.89 -3.13 -9.26
CA ALA A 63 -45.83 -1.96 -10.13
C ALA A 63 -47.23 -1.36 -10.33
N ASP A 64 -47.46 -0.18 -9.74
CA ASP A 64 -48.03 1.02 -10.38
C ASP A 64 -48.42 2.05 -9.32
N ALA A 65 -47.70 3.18 -9.30
CA ALA A 65 -48.22 4.49 -8.88
C ALA A 65 -47.19 5.56 -9.27
N ALA A 66 -47.35 6.13 -10.45
CA ALA A 66 -46.77 7.42 -10.78
C ALA A 66 -47.38 8.50 -9.87
N ALA A 67 -46.60 9.07 -8.95
CA ALA A 67 -46.90 10.35 -8.32
C ALA A 67 -45.66 10.98 -7.65
N ALA A 68 -45.21 12.09 -8.24
CA ALA A 68 -44.43 13.20 -7.66
C ALA A 68 -43.13 12.89 -6.92
N MET A 69 -42.01 13.10 -7.62
CA MET A 69 -40.73 13.44 -6.98
C MET A 69 -40.86 14.73 -6.16
N PRO A 70 -40.44 14.78 -4.89
CA PRO A 70 -40.05 16.04 -4.28
C PRO A 70 -38.78 16.54 -5.00
N PRO A 71 -38.58 17.86 -5.13
CA PRO A 71 -37.45 18.39 -5.88
C PRO A 71 -36.14 17.90 -5.29
N GLN A 72 -35.23 17.45 -6.15
CA GLN A 72 -33.82 17.28 -5.82
C GLN A 72 -33.34 18.60 -5.21
N GLU A 73 -33.05 18.59 -3.91
CA GLU A 73 -32.22 19.64 -3.33
C GLU A 73 -30.87 19.57 -4.05
N ASP A 74 -30.58 20.67 -4.72
CA ASP A 74 -29.36 21.01 -5.42
C ASP A 74 -28.21 20.91 -4.41
N ASP A 75 -27.52 19.75 -4.38
CA ASP A 75 -26.38 19.51 -3.50
C ASP A 75 -25.15 20.28 -4.05
N SER A 76 -25.24 21.60 -3.95
CA SER A 76 -24.07 22.46 -3.85
C SER A 76 -23.25 21.97 -2.64
N PRO A 77 -21.91 21.89 -2.72
CA PRO A 77 -21.10 21.34 -1.64
C PRO A 77 -21.16 22.26 -0.42
N ALA A 78 -22.14 22.05 0.45
CA ALA A 78 -22.18 22.65 1.77
C ALA A 78 -21.01 22.04 2.56
N ALA A 79 -19.97 22.84 2.79
CA ALA A 79 -18.82 22.46 3.59
C ALA A 79 -19.32 21.87 4.93
N ARG A 80 -19.01 20.59 5.17
CA ARG A 80 -19.22 19.99 6.50
C ARG A 80 -18.59 20.93 7.53
N PRO A 81 -19.31 21.36 8.58
CA PRO A 81 -18.73 22.24 9.58
C PRO A 81 -17.49 21.56 10.15
N GLY A 82 -16.35 22.25 10.11
CA GLY A 82 -15.08 21.71 10.57
C GLY A 82 -15.15 21.33 12.05
N ILE A 83 -14.46 20.26 12.43
CA ILE A 83 -14.46 19.79 13.81
C ILE A 83 -13.40 20.52 14.64
N ARG A 84 -13.50 20.46 15.97
CA ARG A 84 -12.46 20.94 16.87
C ARG A 84 -11.51 19.79 17.22
N ILE A 85 -10.20 20.03 17.18
CA ILE A 85 -9.17 19.06 17.60
C ILE A 85 -8.17 19.79 18.51
N GLY A 86 -8.32 19.60 19.82
CA GLY A 86 -7.51 20.31 20.83
C GLY A 86 -7.66 21.83 20.71
N PRO A 87 -6.57 22.59 20.47
CA PRO A 87 -6.64 24.04 20.29
C PRO A 87 -7.05 24.48 18.89
N TYR A 88 -7.16 23.56 17.91
CA TYR A 88 -7.48 23.89 16.52
C TYR A 88 -8.99 23.82 16.27
N SER A 89 -9.54 24.85 15.61
CA SER A 89 -10.92 24.90 15.10
C SER A 89 -10.96 24.64 13.60
N ASP A 90 -12.16 24.46 13.06
CA ASP A 90 -12.42 24.35 11.61
C ASP A 90 -11.61 23.25 10.92
N CYS A 91 -11.38 22.14 11.62
CA CYS A 91 -10.59 21.02 11.10
C CYS A 91 -11.40 20.25 10.06
N THR A 92 -10.91 20.18 8.83
CA THR A 92 -11.53 19.45 7.72
C THR A 92 -10.83 18.11 7.50
N PHE A 93 -11.60 17.07 7.24
CA PHE A 93 -11.05 15.74 6.99
C PHE A 93 -10.26 15.71 5.68
N VAL A 94 -9.08 15.08 5.70
CA VAL A 94 -8.18 14.95 4.54
C VAL A 94 -8.08 13.51 4.07
N ALA A 95 -7.78 12.59 5.00
CA ALA A 95 -7.53 11.19 4.67
C ALA A 95 -7.71 10.29 5.90
N ASP A 96 -8.10 9.05 5.67
CA ASP A 96 -8.03 7.97 6.64
C ASP A 96 -6.74 7.15 6.43
N GLY A 97 -6.30 6.50 7.51
CA GLY A 97 -5.22 5.54 7.50
C GLY A 97 -5.50 4.47 8.54
N VAL A 98 -4.70 3.39 8.51
CA VAL A 98 -4.93 2.17 9.30
C VAL A 98 -5.12 2.46 10.79
N THR A 99 -4.33 3.38 11.36
CA THR A 99 -4.38 3.71 12.79
C THR A 99 -4.76 5.15 13.11
N SER A 100 -5.01 5.98 12.09
CA SER A 100 -5.12 7.43 12.26
C SER A 100 -5.97 8.09 11.19
N GLU A 101 -6.61 9.18 11.55
CA GLU A 101 -7.28 10.09 10.62
C GLU A 101 -6.47 11.39 10.52
N VAL A 102 -6.40 11.96 9.33
CA VAL A 102 -5.69 13.22 9.08
C VAL A 102 -6.69 14.32 8.79
N TYR A 103 -6.54 15.43 9.50
CA TYR A 103 -7.34 16.63 9.33
C TYR A 103 -6.46 17.82 8.96
N ARG A 104 -7.03 18.81 8.29
CA ARG A 104 -6.39 20.10 7.98
C ARG A 104 -7.05 21.20 8.79
N SER A 105 -6.23 22.08 9.38
CA SER A 105 -6.68 23.35 9.96
C SER A 105 -5.71 24.45 9.50
N GLY A 106 -6.16 25.31 8.57
CA GLY A 106 -5.28 26.30 7.94
C GLY A 106 -4.08 25.67 7.23
N ASP A 107 -2.88 25.97 7.72
CA ASP A 107 -1.59 25.46 7.23
C ASP A 107 -1.07 24.26 8.06
N ASP A 108 -1.84 23.79 9.03
CA ASP A 108 -1.51 22.63 9.86
C ASP A 108 -2.25 21.37 9.37
N ALA A 109 -1.54 20.24 9.40
CA ALA A 109 -2.10 18.89 9.31
C ALA A 109 -2.05 18.22 10.68
N LEU A 110 -3.17 17.63 11.09
CA LEU A 110 -3.36 16.97 12.38
C LEU A 110 -3.63 15.48 12.16
N LYS A 111 -2.65 14.64 12.48
CA LYS A 111 -2.80 13.18 12.48
C LYS A 111 -3.35 12.75 13.84
N VAL A 112 -4.63 12.43 13.90
CA VAL A 112 -5.34 11.97 15.10
C VAL A 112 -5.31 10.45 15.16
N VAL A 113 -4.77 9.89 16.24
CA VAL A 113 -4.69 8.43 16.43
C VAL A 113 -6.05 7.89 16.89
N VAL A 114 -6.67 7.05 16.07
CA VAL A 114 -8.03 6.51 16.32
C VAL A 114 -8.03 5.05 16.78
N ALA A 115 -7.05 4.25 16.37
CA ALA A 115 -7.00 2.81 16.67
C ALA A 115 -6.56 2.46 18.11
N ALA A 116 -6.35 3.45 18.98
CA ALA A 116 -5.99 3.21 20.38
C ALA A 116 -7.21 2.99 21.31
N ALA A 117 -8.43 3.22 20.83
CA ALA A 117 -9.66 3.06 21.62
C ALA A 117 -10.22 1.63 21.54
N GLY A 118 -9.43 0.61 21.94
CA GLY A 118 -9.96 -0.75 22.15
C GLY A 118 -9.09 -1.93 21.70
N HIS A 119 -8.02 -2.21 22.44
CA HIS A 119 -7.48 -3.58 22.65
C HIS A 119 -6.73 -4.35 21.54
N ARG A 120 -6.27 -3.77 20.43
CA ARG A 120 -5.19 -4.42 19.63
C ARG A 120 -4.16 -3.40 19.15
N SER A 121 -2.92 -3.54 19.63
CA SER A 121 -1.76 -2.97 18.94
C SER A 121 -1.74 -3.56 17.54
N MET A 122 -1.98 -2.75 16.51
CA MET A 122 -1.80 -3.17 15.12
C MET A 122 -0.31 -3.08 14.78
N GLU A 123 0.46 -4.04 15.31
CA GLU A 123 1.86 -4.21 14.91
C GLU A 123 1.96 -4.22 13.38
N PRO A 124 2.94 -3.53 12.76
CA PRO A 124 4.04 -2.79 13.39
C PRO A 124 3.72 -1.33 13.74
N HIS A 125 2.49 -0.84 13.55
CA HIS A 125 2.14 0.57 13.77
C HIS A 125 2.23 0.95 15.25
N ASN A 126 3.07 1.93 15.57
CA ASN A 126 3.22 2.43 16.93
C ASN A 126 3.33 3.97 16.95
N PRO A 127 2.22 4.68 17.21
CA PRO A 127 2.19 6.15 17.20
C PRO A 127 3.15 6.83 18.18
N HIS A 128 3.43 6.18 19.32
CA HIS A 128 4.38 6.72 20.30
C HIS A 128 5.83 6.58 19.82
N ARG A 129 6.16 5.46 19.16
CA ARG A 129 7.46 5.26 18.52
C ARG A 129 7.64 6.21 17.34
N GLU A 130 6.61 6.35 16.50
CA GLU A 130 6.56 7.30 15.40
C GLU A 130 6.89 8.72 15.88
N ALA A 131 6.19 9.22 16.92
CA ALA A 131 6.46 10.55 17.47
C ALA A 131 7.90 10.71 18.00
N LYS A 132 8.48 9.66 18.60
CA LYS A 132 9.88 9.69 19.07
C LYS A 132 10.87 9.71 17.92
N ILE A 133 10.64 8.90 16.88
CA ILE A 133 11.48 8.86 15.67
C ILE A 133 11.43 10.22 14.98
N LEU A 134 10.23 10.75 14.70
CA LEU A 134 10.03 12.02 14.02
C LEU A 134 10.74 13.21 14.69
N ARG A 135 10.88 13.21 16.03
CA ARG A 135 11.63 14.24 16.78
C ARG A 135 13.13 14.27 16.46
N LEU A 136 13.68 13.16 15.95
CA LEU A 136 15.08 13.06 15.54
C LEU A 136 15.31 13.56 14.10
N LEU A 137 14.25 13.64 13.30
CA LEU A 137 14.35 13.86 11.87
C LEU A 137 14.41 15.34 11.50
N ARG A 138 14.96 15.60 10.31
CA ARG A 138 15.08 16.92 9.69
C ARG A 138 14.58 16.85 8.24
N PRO A 139 14.23 17.99 7.62
CA PRO A 139 13.93 18.02 6.19
C PRO A 139 15.06 17.36 5.37
N PRO A 140 14.73 16.57 4.34
CA PRO A 140 13.40 16.40 3.71
C PRO A 140 12.50 15.31 4.32
N CYS A 141 12.64 14.95 5.59
CA CYS A 141 11.54 14.29 6.32
C CYS A 141 10.51 15.32 6.80
N ILE A 142 9.23 14.93 6.86
CA ILE A 142 8.16 15.82 7.36
C ILE A 142 8.46 16.27 8.80
N PRO A 143 8.50 17.59 9.09
CA PRO A 143 8.82 18.05 10.43
C PRO A 143 7.61 17.89 11.36
N LEU A 144 7.82 17.23 12.48
CA LEU A 144 6.84 17.16 13.56
C LEU A 144 6.86 18.47 14.36
N LEU A 145 5.77 19.24 14.27
CA LEU A 145 5.64 20.56 14.89
C LEU A 145 5.24 20.47 16.36
N ASP A 146 4.33 19.54 16.69
CA ASP A 146 3.85 19.35 18.05
C ASP A 146 3.24 17.96 18.28
N VAL A 147 3.14 17.55 19.54
CA VAL A 147 2.45 16.33 19.97
C VAL A 147 1.61 16.65 21.20
N PHE A 148 0.30 16.48 21.09
CA PHE A 148 -0.65 16.77 22.18
C PHE A 148 -1.77 15.73 22.24
N ARG A 149 -2.68 15.89 23.21
CA ARG A 149 -3.92 15.12 23.30
C ARG A 149 -5.10 16.02 23.03
N ASP A 150 -6.05 15.55 22.22
CA ASP A 150 -7.29 16.28 21.95
C ASP A 150 -8.27 16.20 23.13
N GLN A 151 -9.46 16.78 22.94
CA GLN A 151 -10.54 16.76 23.93
C GLN A 151 -11.02 15.35 24.31
N GLU A 152 -10.82 14.35 23.44
CA GLU A 152 -11.16 12.94 23.67
C GLU A 152 -9.97 12.13 24.20
N GLN A 153 -8.89 12.81 24.60
CA GLN A 153 -7.62 12.20 25.04
C GLN A 153 -6.91 11.37 23.96
N ARG A 154 -7.25 11.52 22.68
CA ARG A 154 -6.55 10.87 21.57
C ARG A 154 -5.21 11.55 21.33
N LEU A 155 -4.19 10.77 21.01
CA LEU A 155 -2.88 11.30 20.65
C LEU A 155 -2.97 11.99 19.29
N VAL A 156 -2.46 13.22 19.19
CA VAL A 156 -2.42 14.01 17.96
C VAL A 156 -1.00 14.44 17.65
N LEU A 157 -0.56 14.17 16.42
CA LEU A 157 0.70 14.66 15.88
C LEU A 157 0.41 15.79 14.89
N ARG A 158 1.09 16.92 15.06
CA ARG A 158 0.92 18.11 14.21
C ARG A 158 2.08 18.27 13.24
N PHE A 159 1.75 18.53 11.99
CA PHE A 159 2.68 18.71 10.88
C PHE A 159 2.31 19.95 10.07
N PRO A 160 3.22 20.52 9.25
CA PRO A 160 2.81 21.42 8.19
C PRO A 160 1.95 20.67 7.18
N PHE A 161 0.87 21.29 6.71
CA PHE A 161 0.01 20.73 5.67
C PHE A 161 0.71 20.77 4.30
N MET A 162 0.69 19.64 3.60
CA MET A 162 1.16 19.53 2.22
C MET A 162 -0.05 19.29 1.30
N PRO A 163 -0.24 20.07 0.23
CA PRO A 163 -1.44 20.00 -0.59
C PRO A 163 -1.56 18.75 -1.47
N LEU A 164 -0.47 18.03 -1.69
CA LEU A 164 -0.42 16.90 -2.62
C LEU A 164 0.42 15.75 -2.03
N THR A 165 0.09 14.53 -2.42
CA THR A 165 1.00 13.38 -2.37
C THR A 165 1.53 13.07 -3.76
N LEU A 166 2.62 12.31 -3.88
CA LEU A 166 3.07 11.80 -5.17
C LEU A 166 1.99 10.92 -5.81
N GLY A 167 1.28 10.09 -5.03
CA GLY A 167 0.16 9.29 -5.53
C GLY A 167 -0.92 10.15 -6.22
N GLN A 168 -1.35 11.22 -5.55
CA GLN A 168 -2.32 12.17 -6.13
C GLN A 168 -1.78 12.89 -7.37
N LEU A 169 -0.47 13.17 -7.42
CA LEU A 169 0.17 13.75 -8.61
C LEU A 169 0.08 12.77 -9.80
N LEU A 170 0.43 11.51 -9.58
CA LEU A 170 0.41 10.46 -10.61
C LEU A 170 -1.00 10.20 -11.13
N GLU A 171 -2.00 10.14 -10.24
CA GLU A 171 -3.41 9.95 -10.61
C GLU A 171 -3.97 11.11 -11.43
N ARG A 172 -3.62 12.36 -11.07
CA ARG A 172 -4.20 13.57 -11.68
C ARG A 172 -3.49 14.04 -12.94
N GLN A 173 -2.17 13.90 -12.99
CA GLN A 173 -1.32 14.47 -14.05
C GLN A 173 -0.63 13.40 -14.90
N GLY A 174 -0.66 12.13 -14.49
CA GLY A 174 0.08 11.06 -15.15
C GLY A 174 1.58 11.09 -14.82
N ALA A 175 2.39 10.62 -15.77
CA ALA A 175 3.84 10.54 -15.61
C ALA A 175 4.47 11.94 -15.39
N PRO A 176 5.23 12.17 -14.30
CA PRO A 176 5.87 13.46 -14.06
C PRO A 176 6.98 13.74 -15.08
N SER A 177 7.24 15.03 -15.32
CA SER A 177 8.38 15.45 -16.14
C SER A 177 9.72 15.02 -15.52
N ARG A 178 10.76 14.92 -16.35
CA ARG A 178 12.17 14.67 -15.93
C ARG A 178 12.59 15.55 -14.75
N ARG A 179 12.28 16.85 -14.80
CA ARG A 179 12.56 17.81 -13.73
C ARG A 179 11.82 17.49 -12.43
N GLN A 180 10.54 17.11 -12.51
CA GLN A 180 9.76 16.70 -11.35
C GLN A 180 10.29 15.40 -10.74
N LEU A 181 10.61 14.40 -11.57
CA LEU A 181 11.23 13.15 -11.11
C LEU A 181 12.54 13.43 -10.37
N ARG A 182 13.43 14.24 -10.95
CA ARG A 182 14.70 14.62 -10.32
C ARG A 182 14.49 15.31 -8.98
N GLY A 183 13.56 16.27 -8.89
CA GLY A 183 13.26 16.99 -7.65
C GLY A 183 12.69 16.06 -6.57
N ILE A 184 11.61 15.35 -6.90
CA ILE A 184 10.84 14.52 -5.95
C ILE A 184 11.68 13.34 -5.46
N PHE A 185 12.29 12.57 -6.37
CA PHE A 185 13.09 11.41 -5.98
C PHE A 185 14.43 11.82 -5.39
N GLY A 186 14.99 12.96 -5.78
CA GLY A 186 16.21 13.51 -5.16
C GLY A 186 15.98 13.87 -3.68
N ASP A 187 14.88 14.57 -3.38
CA ASP A 187 14.50 14.88 -1.99
C ASP A 187 14.16 13.61 -1.20
N THR A 188 13.42 12.67 -1.80
CA THR A 188 13.10 11.39 -1.15
C THR A 188 14.37 10.56 -0.84
N LEU A 189 15.33 10.53 -1.76
CA LEU A 189 16.62 9.87 -1.54
C LEU A 189 17.42 10.52 -0.41
N ARG A 190 17.48 11.85 -0.33
CA ARG A 190 18.13 12.56 0.78
C ARG A 190 17.45 12.27 2.12
N ALA A 191 16.12 12.13 2.13
CA ALA A 191 15.40 11.71 3.34
C ALA A 191 15.83 10.29 3.75
N LEU A 192 15.84 9.35 2.80
CA LEU A 192 16.26 7.96 3.05
C LEU A 192 17.72 7.88 3.51
N GLU A 193 18.63 8.61 2.88
CA GLU A 193 20.03 8.72 3.31
C GLU A 193 20.15 9.17 4.77
N ALA A 194 19.42 10.23 5.14
CA ALA A 194 19.46 10.79 6.48
C ALA A 194 18.90 9.85 7.56
N ILE A 195 17.84 9.10 7.28
CA ILE A 195 17.27 8.14 8.24
C ILE A 195 18.12 6.86 8.30
N HIS A 196 18.64 6.38 7.17
CA HIS A 196 19.48 5.17 7.11
C HIS A 196 20.81 5.38 7.83
N ALA A 197 21.39 6.59 7.75
CA ALA A 197 22.58 6.96 8.53
C ALA A 197 22.38 6.89 10.06
N GLN A 198 21.14 7.00 10.52
CA GLN A 198 20.75 6.85 11.93
C GLN A 198 20.29 5.42 12.29
N GLY A 199 20.35 4.49 11.32
CA GLY A 199 19.86 3.11 11.50
C GLY A 199 18.34 2.99 11.50
N ILE A 200 17.61 4.03 11.09
CA ILE A 200 16.15 4.04 11.02
C ILE A 200 15.72 3.39 9.70
N LEU A 201 14.73 2.50 9.76
CA LEU A 201 14.08 1.93 8.58
C LEU A 201 12.68 2.53 8.47
N HIS A 202 12.29 3.00 7.29
CA HIS A 202 10.95 3.54 7.07
C HIS A 202 9.90 2.44 7.00
N ARG A 203 10.19 1.37 6.22
CA ARG A 203 9.40 0.14 6.05
C ARG A 203 8.05 0.28 5.32
N ASP A 204 7.77 1.44 4.74
CA ASP A 204 6.53 1.67 3.97
C ASP A 204 6.69 2.80 2.94
N VAL A 205 7.79 2.78 2.18
CA VAL A 205 8.04 3.75 1.10
C VAL A 205 7.10 3.47 -0.06
N LYS A 206 6.20 4.42 -0.34
CA LYS A 206 5.15 4.33 -1.38
C LYS A 206 4.68 5.75 -1.80
N PRO A 207 3.95 5.91 -2.91
CA PRO A 207 3.55 7.23 -3.41
C PRO A 207 2.78 8.10 -2.41
N SER A 208 1.94 7.51 -1.55
CA SER A 208 1.19 8.28 -0.54
C SER A 208 2.04 8.74 0.66
N ALA A 209 3.23 8.15 0.86
CA ALA A 209 4.18 8.55 1.91
C ALA A 209 5.04 9.77 1.48
N VAL A 210 5.06 10.12 0.18
CA VAL A 210 5.80 11.27 -0.34
C VAL A 210 4.85 12.46 -0.48
N LEU A 211 4.96 13.42 0.43
CA LEU A 211 4.17 14.66 0.43
C LEU A 211 4.86 15.74 -0.37
N LEU A 212 4.09 16.59 -1.06
CA LEU A 212 4.60 17.62 -1.95
C LEU A 212 4.05 18.99 -1.54
N ALA A 213 4.94 19.96 -1.35
CA ALA A 213 4.53 21.36 -1.11
C ALA A 213 3.90 22.00 -2.36
N SER A 214 4.26 21.53 -3.55
CA SER A 214 3.69 21.89 -4.84
C SER A 214 3.91 20.76 -5.86
N PRO A 215 3.27 20.76 -7.05
CA PRO A 215 3.53 19.75 -8.09
C PRO A 215 5.00 19.59 -8.51
N SER A 216 5.84 20.60 -8.26
CA SER A 216 7.28 20.58 -8.54
C SER A 216 8.15 20.43 -7.27
N GLY A 217 7.53 20.20 -6.11
CA GLY A 217 8.20 20.06 -4.82
C GLY A 217 8.30 21.36 -4.01
N PRO A 218 9.14 21.39 -2.95
CA PRO A 218 9.96 20.28 -2.45
C PRO A 218 9.11 19.09 -1.98
N ALA A 219 9.72 17.90 -1.96
CA ALA A 219 9.10 16.67 -1.46
C ALA A 219 9.53 16.35 -0.02
N TYR A 220 8.62 15.74 0.73
CA TYR A 220 8.84 15.35 2.13
C TYR A 220 8.43 13.90 2.35
N LEU A 221 9.35 13.09 2.90
CA LEU A 221 9.03 11.74 3.32
C LEU A 221 8.23 11.77 4.63
N SER A 222 7.11 11.05 4.67
CA SER A 222 6.13 11.03 5.76
C SER A 222 5.66 9.62 6.09
N ASP A 223 4.83 9.50 7.13
CA ASP A 223 4.25 8.23 7.60
C ASP A 223 5.27 7.24 8.19
N PHE A 224 5.85 7.63 9.32
CA PHE A 224 6.78 6.81 10.10
C PHE A 224 6.06 5.85 11.06
N GLY A 225 4.77 5.58 10.84
CA GLY A 225 3.94 4.73 11.70
C GLY A 225 4.51 3.32 11.85
N THR A 226 5.05 2.78 10.74
CA THR A 226 5.70 1.48 10.71
C THR A 226 7.20 1.55 10.94
N ALA A 227 7.83 2.72 11.12
CA ALA A 227 9.29 2.82 11.16
C ALA A 227 9.94 2.01 12.30
N TRP A 228 11.14 1.48 12.05
CA TRP A 228 11.95 0.77 13.05
C TRP A 228 13.21 1.56 13.39
N HIS A 229 13.65 1.49 14.65
CA HIS A 229 14.86 2.15 15.12
C HIS A 229 15.55 1.29 16.20
N PRO A 230 16.88 1.12 16.18
CA PRO A 230 17.57 0.14 17.02
C PRO A 230 17.35 0.31 18.53
N GLN A 231 17.29 1.55 19.01
CA GLN A 231 17.06 1.88 20.42
C GLN A 231 15.58 2.16 20.77
N LEU A 232 14.76 2.65 19.83
CA LEU A 232 13.35 2.98 20.07
C LEU A 232 12.40 1.81 19.80
N SER A 233 12.88 0.75 19.14
CA SER A 233 12.24 -0.57 19.01
C SER A 233 12.98 -1.57 19.92
N PRO A 234 12.77 -1.53 21.25
CA PRO A 234 13.58 -2.28 22.20
C PRO A 234 13.53 -3.80 21.95
N ALA A 235 14.57 -4.51 22.39
CA ALA A 235 14.79 -5.93 22.15
C ALA A 235 13.66 -6.87 22.62
N GLY A 236 12.81 -6.43 23.55
CA GLY A 236 11.63 -7.17 23.99
C GLY A 236 10.37 -6.96 23.13
N GLY A 237 10.39 -6.01 22.19
CA GLY A 237 9.29 -5.75 21.27
C GLY A 237 9.61 -6.16 19.82
N GLU A 238 10.77 -5.73 19.30
CA GLU A 238 11.15 -6.01 17.91
C GLU A 238 12.68 -5.93 17.70
N PRO A 239 13.44 -6.98 18.05
CA PRO A 239 14.90 -6.96 17.96
C PRO A 239 15.39 -7.00 16.50
N ALA A 240 16.62 -6.56 16.26
CA ALA A 240 17.17 -6.40 14.92
C ALA A 240 17.24 -7.70 14.09
N ALA A 241 17.36 -8.87 14.72
CA ALA A 241 17.39 -10.17 14.03
C ALA A 241 16.00 -10.81 13.88
N ASP A 242 14.95 -10.21 14.46
CA ASP A 242 13.60 -10.77 14.50
C ASP A 242 12.54 -9.69 14.26
N LYS A 243 12.70 -8.91 13.19
CA LYS A 243 11.75 -7.83 12.84
C LYS A 243 10.43 -8.38 12.31
N ILE A 244 9.37 -7.60 12.48
CA ILE A 244 8.02 -7.88 11.97
C ILE A 244 8.07 -7.90 10.44
N LEU A 245 7.43 -8.91 9.85
CA LEU A 245 7.39 -9.08 8.40
C LEU A 245 6.26 -8.30 7.74
N ASP A 246 5.20 -7.95 8.48
CA ASP A 246 4.04 -7.24 7.95
C ASP A 246 4.28 -5.75 7.75
N ILE A 247 5.16 -5.47 6.79
CA ILE A 247 5.61 -4.15 6.37
C ILE A 247 5.52 -4.03 4.85
N GLY A 248 5.51 -2.80 4.35
CA GLY A 248 5.39 -2.50 2.93
C GLY A 248 3.97 -2.73 2.40
N THR A 249 3.50 -1.78 1.60
CA THR A 249 2.16 -1.84 0.99
C THR A 249 2.22 -2.45 -0.40
N GLY A 250 1.45 -3.52 -0.64
CA GLY A 250 1.23 -4.11 -1.96
C GLY A 250 2.50 -4.22 -2.82
N PRO A 251 2.58 -3.57 -4.00
CA PRO A 251 3.66 -3.75 -4.96
C PRO A 251 5.03 -3.24 -4.49
N TYR A 252 5.08 -2.39 -3.46
CA TYR A 252 6.32 -1.79 -2.94
C TYR A 252 7.05 -2.69 -1.94
N ARG A 253 6.51 -3.88 -1.63
CA ARG A 253 7.09 -4.81 -0.66
C ARG A 253 8.29 -5.55 -1.24
N ALA A 254 9.40 -5.52 -0.51
CA ALA A 254 10.68 -6.11 -0.93
C ALA A 254 10.67 -7.65 -0.91
N PRO A 255 11.37 -8.33 -1.82
CA PRO A 255 11.33 -9.78 -1.94
C PRO A 255 11.89 -10.49 -0.70
N GLU A 256 12.94 -9.96 -0.06
CA GLU A 256 13.48 -10.55 1.17
C GLU A 256 12.43 -10.63 2.30
N VAL A 257 11.52 -9.66 2.38
CA VAL A 257 10.42 -9.66 3.34
C VAL A 257 9.37 -10.71 2.97
N LEU A 258 9.06 -10.84 1.67
CA LEU A 258 8.13 -11.85 1.14
C LEU A 258 8.63 -13.28 1.39
N PHE A 259 9.96 -13.47 1.42
CA PHE A 259 10.61 -14.74 1.75
C PHE A 259 11.01 -14.87 3.23
N CYS A 260 10.34 -14.09 4.09
CA CYS A 260 10.43 -14.18 5.55
C CYS A 260 11.84 -13.94 6.15
N ASP A 261 12.67 -13.13 5.49
CA ASP A 261 13.86 -12.58 6.15
C ASP A 261 13.42 -11.64 7.27
N ARG A 262 13.84 -11.90 8.52
CA ARG A 262 13.52 -11.05 9.68
C ARG A 262 14.72 -10.19 10.10
N ALA A 263 15.87 -10.37 9.47
CA ALA A 263 17.08 -9.58 9.68
C ALA A 263 17.23 -8.45 8.64
N TYR A 264 16.18 -8.17 7.86
CA TYR A 264 16.19 -7.14 6.81
C TYR A 264 16.66 -5.77 7.31
N GLY A 265 17.23 -4.99 6.39
CA GLY A 265 17.83 -3.69 6.68
C GLY A 265 17.38 -2.59 5.71
N PRO A 266 18.16 -1.50 5.59
CA PRO A 266 17.87 -0.36 4.71
C PRO A 266 17.48 -0.70 3.25
N PRO A 267 17.99 -1.78 2.62
CA PRO A 267 17.60 -2.13 1.26
C PRO A 267 16.09 -2.27 1.02
N VAL A 268 15.28 -2.61 2.03
CA VAL A 268 13.82 -2.74 1.85
C VAL A 268 13.17 -1.41 1.44
N ASP A 269 13.66 -0.29 1.97
CA ASP A 269 13.18 1.05 1.62
C ASP A 269 13.63 1.43 0.20
N MET A 270 14.84 1.02 -0.18
CA MET A 270 15.39 1.26 -1.51
C MET A 270 14.63 0.49 -2.60
N TRP A 271 14.14 -0.72 -2.28
CA TRP A 271 13.24 -1.45 -3.18
C TRP A 271 11.93 -0.69 -3.38
N GLY A 272 11.26 -0.28 -2.30
CA GLY A 272 10.01 0.49 -2.38
C GLY A 272 10.17 1.78 -3.19
N LEU A 273 11.27 2.51 -2.98
CA LEU A 273 11.65 3.68 -3.78
C LEU A 273 11.82 3.33 -5.27
N GLY A 274 12.53 2.25 -5.58
CA GLY A 274 12.76 1.83 -6.97
C GLY A 274 11.48 1.43 -7.70
N VAL A 275 10.57 0.75 -7.01
CA VAL A 275 9.23 0.40 -7.54
C VAL A 275 8.39 1.66 -7.78
N MET A 276 8.39 2.58 -6.82
CA MET A 276 7.71 3.88 -6.94
C MET A 276 8.28 4.72 -8.10
N LEU A 277 9.59 4.67 -8.33
CA LEU A 277 10.22 5.33 -9.47
C LEU A 277 9.79 4.68 -10.80
N ALA A 278 9.80 3.34 -10.87
CA ALA A 278 9.35 2.61 -12.05
C ALA A 278 7.89 2.90 -12.40
N GLU A 279 7.01 3.01 -11.39
CA GLU A 279 5.63 3.45 -11.55
C GLU A 279 5.54 4.87 -12.13
N ALA A 280 6.26 5.82 -11.54
CA ALA A 280 6.20 7.22 -11.92
C ALA A 280 6.69 7.50 -13.35
N ILE A 281 7.62 6.68 -13.87
CA ILE A 281 8.17 6.84 -15.23
C ILE A 281 7.22 6.29 -16.31
N ARG A 282 6.31 5.38 -15.96
CA ARG A 282 5.37 4.78 -16.92
C ARG A 282 4.25 5.75 -17.28
N SER A 283 3.76 5.65 -18.51
CA SER A 283 2.62 6.41 -19.01
C SER A 283 1.59 5.47 -19.64
N PRO A 284 0.44 5.20 -19.00
CA PRO A 284 0.01 5.74 -17.69
C PRO A 284 0.86 5.21 -16.52
N PRO A 285 0.93 5.93 -15.38
CA PRO A 285 1.60 5.44 -14.18
C PRO A 285 0.96 4.16 -13.68
N GLU A 286 1.78 3.12 -13.52
CA GLU A 286 1.35 1.81 -13.01
C GLU A 286 2.55 1.07 -12.41
N PRO A 287 2.44 0.50 -11.20
CA PRO A 287 3.53 -0.24 -10.60
C PRO A 287 3.94 -1.44 -11.47
N PRO A 288 5.25 -1.78 -11.54
CA PRO A 288 5.75 -2.89 -12.36
C PRO A 288 5.33 -4.28 -11.85
N PHE A 289 4.79 -4.34 -10.62
CA PHE A 289 4.33 -5.56 -9.98
C PHE A 289 2.85 -5.41 -9.63
N ALA A 290 2.03 -6.39 -10.00
CA ALA A 290 0.62 -6.40 -9.67
C ALA A 290 0.43 -6.99 -8.26
N SER A 291 -0.27 -6.25 -7.39
CA SER A 291 -0.81 -6.73 -6.12
C SER A 291 -2.33 -6.82 -6.29
N ARG A 292 -2.91 -8.02 -6.17
CA ARG A 292 -4.39 -8.17 -6.21
C ARG A 292 -5.01 -7.61 -4.91
N PRO A 293 -6.29 -7.18 -4.90
CA PRO A 293 -6.98 -6.66 -3.72
C PRO A 293 -7.03 -7.64 -2.53
N ALA A 294 -7.21 -7.08 -1.33
CA ALA A 294 -6.92 -7.69 -0.03
C ALA A 294 -7.99 -8.67 0.52
N ASP A 295 -9.03 -9.00 -0.25
CA ASP A 295 -10.09 -9.95 0.12
C ASP A 295 -9.80 -11.39 -0.34
N GLU A 296 -8.71 -11.61 -1.08
CA GLU A 296 -8.16 -12.94 -1.37
C GLU A 296 -6.99 -13.25 -0.39
N ASP A 297 -7.09 -14.33 0.38
CA ASP A 297 -6.06 -14.88 1.29
C ASP A 297 -4.73 -15.30 0.58
N GLY A 298 -4.42 -14.76 -0.61
CA GLY A 298 -3.28 -15.07 -1.48
C GLY A 298 -2.41 -13.89 -1.93
N ASN A 299 -2.53 -12.70 -1.30
CA ASN A 299 -1.89 -11.45 -1.74
C ASN A 299 -0.35 -11.54 -1.91
N GLN A 300 0.36 -12.16 -0.96
CA GLN A 300 1.83 -12.25 -1.01
C GLN A 300 2.33 -13.19 -2.12
N LEU A 301 1.69 -14.33 -2.32
CA LEU A 301 2.08 -15.26 -3.39
C LEU A 301 1.79 -14.66 -4.77
N GLY A 302 0.65 -13.96 -4.93
CA GLY A 302 0.34 -13.21 -6.14
C GLY A 302 1.41 -12.17 -6.47
N LEU A 303 1.84 -11.41 -5.47
CA LEU A 303 2.93 -10.44 -5.62
C LEU A 303 4.26 -11.13 -5.95
N ILE A 304 4.64 -12.20 -5.26
CA ILE A 304 5.85 -12.99 -5.54
C ILE A 304 5.85 -13.44 -7.01
N LEU A 305 4.74 -14.03 -7.48
CA LEU A 305 4.61 -14.47 -8.86
C LEU A 305 4.67 -13.30 -9.84
N SER A 306 4.11 -12.14 -9.50
CA SER A 306 4.23 -10.94 -10.33
C SER A 306 5.69 -10.46 -10.42
N VAL A 307 6.41 -10.45 -9.31
CA VAL A 307 7.83 -10.09 -9.28
C VAL A 307 8.64 -11.03 -10.15
N PHE A 308 8.40 -12.35 -10.09
CA PHE A 308 9.09 -13.33 -10.94
C PHE A 308 8.72 -13.24 -12.42
N LYS A 309 7.46 -12.97 -12.75
CA LYS A 309 7.06 -12.73 -14.15
C LYS A 309 7.72 -11.48 -14.75
N THR A 310 7.96 -10.47 -13.91
CA THR A 310 8.55 -9.20 -14.34
C THR A 310 10.07 -9.27 -14.40
N LEU A 311 10.75 -9.76 -13.36
CA LEU A 311 12.23 -9.76 -13.27
C LEU A 311 12.88 -11.08 -13.69
N GLY A 312 12.11 -12.17 -13.72
CA GLY A 312 12.61 -13.55 -13.80
C GLY A 312 12.60 -14.24 -12.43
N THR A 313 12.58 -15.57 -12.44
CA THR A 313 12.72 -16.35 -11.19
C THR A 313 14.17 -16.25 -10.69
N PRO A 314 14.41 -15.90 -9.42
CA PRO A 314 15.76 -15.79 -8.89
C PRO A 314 16.45 -17.15 -8.90
N THR A 315 17.76 -17.15 -9.15
CA THR A 315 18.62 -18.32 -9.02
C THR A 315 19.63 -18.10 -7.88
N PRO A 316 20.32 -19.16 -7.44
CA PRO A 316 21.37 -19.05 -6.44
C PRO A 316 22.56 -18.17 -6.85
N GLU A 317 22.63 -17.74 -8.12
CA GLU A 317 23.60 -16.80 -8.67
C GLU A 317 23.06 -15.36 -8.68
N THR A 318 21.77 -15.17 -8.99
CA THR A 318 21.15 -13.83 -9.02
C THR A 318 20.69 -13.35 -7.65
N TRP A 319 20.52 -14.26 -6.68
CA TRP A 319 20.22 -13.96 -5.29
C TRP A 319 20.98 -14.91 -4.33
N PRO A 320 22.31 -14.76 -4.21
CA PRO A 320 23.12 -15.66 -3.39
C PRO A 320 22.69 -15.72 -1.91
N GLU A 321 22.28 -14.58 -1.36
CA GLU A 321 21.84 -14.42 0.03
C GLU A 321 20.58 -15.25 0.33
N ALA A 322 19.74 -15.50 -0.69
CA ALA A 322 18.53 -16.29 -0.52
C ALA A 322 18.78 -17.76 -0.12
N ARG A 323 20.00 -18.27 -0.31
CA ARG A 323 20.39 -19.61 0.17
C ARG A 323 20.30 -19.75 1.70
N ALA A 324 20.39 -18.64 2.43
CA ALA A 324 20.32 -18.61 3.88
C ALA A 324 18.91 -18.32 4.42
N LEU A 325 17.94 -18.06 3.54
CA LEU A 325 16.57 -17.77 3.95
C LEU A 325 15.86 -19.02 4.43
N LYS A 326 14.95 -18.84 5.39
CA LYS A 326 14.11 -19.93 5.91
C LYS A 326 13.19 -20.51 4.83
N VAL A 327 12.71 -19.66 3.92
CA VAL A 327 11.88 -20.04 2.78
C VAL A 327 12.69 -19.83 1.52
N SER A 328 13.00 -20.93 0.83
CA SER A 328 13.79 -20.88 -0.41
C SER A 328 12.94 -20.36 -1.57
N PRO A 329 13.42 -19.34 -2.32
CA PRO A 329 12.75 -18.90 -3.54
C PRO A 329 13.07 -19.78 -4.76
N PHE A 330 13.92 -20.80 -4.63
CA PHE A 330 14.44 -21.58 -5.76
C PHE A 330 13.62 -22.83 -6.10
N GLU A 331 12.72 -23.26 -5.22
CA GLU A 331 12.01 -24.55 -5.33
C GLU A 331 10.64 -24.43 -6.01
N LEU A 332 10.51 -23.48 -6.93
CA LEU A 332 9.24 -23.21 -7.62
C LEU A 332 9.11 -24.00 -8.91
N TRP A 333 7.93 -24.57 -9.13
CA TRP A 333 7.59 -25.38 -10.31
C TRP A 333 7.59 -24.60 -11.62
N THR A 334 7.43 -23.27 -11.56
CA THR A 334 7.38 -22.39 -12.73
C THR A 334 8.57 -21.44 -12.72
N VAL A 335 9.42 -21.54 -13.74
CA VAL A 335 10.59 -20.68 -13.93
C VAL A 335 10.28 -19.64 -15.01
N PHE A 336 10.49 -18.37 -14.69
CA PHE A 336 10.36 -17.25 -15.62
C PHE A 336 11.76 -16.77 -16.04
N PRO A 337 12.00 -16.53 -17.35
CA PRO A 337 13.30 -16.04 -17.82
C PRO A 337 13.57 -14.62 -17.31
N PRO A 338 14.85 -14.26 -17.06
CA PRO A 338 15.20 -12.91 -16.64
C PRO A 338 14.87 -11.91 -17.75
N ARG A 339 14.29 -10.77 -17.36
CA ARG A 339 13.97 -9.67 -18.28
C ARG A 339 14.80 -8.44 -17.89
N PRO A 340 15.58 -7.87 -18.82
CA PRO A 340 16.33 -6.65 -18.53
C PRO A 340 15.38 -5.45 -18.43
N TRP A 341 15.75 -4.46 -17.62
CA TRP A 341 14.91 -3.26 -17.42
C TRP A 341 14.62 -2.46 -18.69
N ARG A 342 15.46 -2.56 -19.73
CA ARG A 342 15.16 -2.01 -21.07
C ARG A 342 13.92 -2.61 -21.73
N ASP A 343 13.55 -3.85 -21.40
CA ASP A 343 12.38 -4.53 -21.95
C ASP A 343 11.16 -4.37 -21.02
N ILE A 344 11.38 -4.01 -19.76
CA ILE A 344 10.33 -3.74 -18.76
C ILE A 344 9.87 -2.27 -18.87
N LEU A 345 10.83 -1.38 -19.08
CA LEU A 345 10.65 0.07 -19.24
C LEU A 345 11.30 0.54 -20.56
N PRO A 346 10.71 0.22 -21.72
CA PRO A 346 11.28 0.55 -23.03
C PRO A 346 11.34 2.06 -23.28
N ASP A 347 10.30 2.80 -22.85
CA ASP A 347 10.13 4.23 -23.13
C ASP A 347 10.73 5.15 -22.05
N ALA A 348 11.38 4.58 -21.03
CA ALA A 348 11.98 5.33 -19.94
C ALA A 348 13.29 6.02 -20.35
N ASP A 349 13.54 7.21 -19.79
CA ASP A 349 14.85 7.86 -19.82
C ASP A 349 15.93 6.87 -19.31
N PRO A 350 16.99 6.61 -20.09
CA PRO A 350 18.03 5.65 -19.72
C PRO A 350 18.63 5.90 -18.33
N ALA A 351 18.84 7.16 -17.93
CA ALA A 351 19.46 7.49 -16.65
C ALA A 351 18.57 7.09 -15.47
N PHE A 352 17.24 7.29 -15.59
CA PHE A 352 16.30 6.83 -14.57
C PHE A 352 16.09 5.32 -14.60
N ARG A 353 16.09 4.71 -15.80
CA ARG A 353 15.97 3.26 -15.94
C ARG A 353 17.14 2.52 -15.30
N ASP A 354 18.36 3.04 -15.46
CA ASP A 354 19.55 2.46 -14.85
C ASP A 354 19.50 2.58 -13.31
N LEU A 355 18.97 3.69 -12.80
CA LEU A 355 18.69 3.84 -11.36
C LEU A 355 17.65 2.82 -10.87
N VAL A 356 16.54 2.64 -11.59
CA VAL A 356 15.55 1.59 -11.26
C VAL A 356 16.20 0.21 -11.24
N ALA A 357 17.05 -0.11 -12.21
CA ALA A 357 17.76 -1.39 -12.27
C ALA A 357 18.71 -1.61 -11.07
N ALA A 358 19.32 -0.53 -10.56
CA ALA A 358 20.17 -0.59 -9.38
C ALA A 358 19.38 -0.71 -8.06
N LEU A 359 18.15 -0.19 -8.02
CA LEU A 359 17.26 -0.22 -6.85
C LEU A 359 16.39 -1.48 -6.78
N VAL A 360 15.95 -2.02 -7.92
CA VAL A 360 15.00 -3.13 -8.00
C VAL A 360 15.70 -4.37 -8.53
N ARG A 361 16.47 -4.99 -7.62
CA ARG A 361 17.22 -6.24 -7.81
C ARG A 361 17.17 -7.10 -6.56
N TYR A 362 17.40 -8.41 -6.74
CA TYR A 362 17.28 -9.40 -5.67
C TYR A 362 18.44 -9.38 -4.67
N ASP A 363 19.68 -9.35 -5.18
CA ASP A 363 20.88 -9.49 -4.34
C ASP A 363 21.16 -8.28 -3.43
N GLY A 364 22.14 -8.47 -2.55
CA GLY A 364 22.61 -7.44 -1.61
C GLY A 364 23.34 -6.26 -2.26
N GLN A 365 23.51 -6.22 -3.59
CA GLN A 365 24.15 -5.10 -4.31
C GLN A 365 23.18 -3.97 -4.66
N ARG A 366 21.96 -4.01 -4.10
CA ARG A 366 20.98 -2.93 -4.22
C ARG A 366 21.60 -1.60 -3.80
N ALA A 367 21.45 -0.57 -4.64
CA ALA A 367 22.06 0.74 -4.38
C ALA A 367 21.53 1.35 -3.07
N SER A 368 22.44 1.88 -2.24
CA SER A 368 22.08 2.72 -1.10
C SER A 368 21.58 4.08 -1.55
N ALA A 369 20.94 4.85 -0.66
CA ALA A 369 20.49 6.21 -0.98
C ALA A 369 21.65 7.12 -1.45
N THR A 370 22.81 7.05 -0.79
CA THR A 370 24.02 7.78 -1.19
C THR A 370 24.51 7.37 -2.59
N ALA A 371 24.52 6.07 -2.89
CA ALA A 371 24.94 5.59 -4.21
C ALA A 371 23.93 6.00 -5.29
N ALA A 372 22.63 5.95 -5.00
CA ALA A 372 21.57 6.36 -5.90
C ALA A 372 21.63 7.86 -6.25
N LEU A 373 21.99 8.73 -5.29
CA LEU A 373 22.18 10.17 -5.53
C LEU A 373 23.36 10.49 -6.47
N ALA A 374 24.28 9.54 -6.68
CA ALA A 374 25.41 9.69 -7.60
C ALA A 374 25.10 9.27 -9.04
N PHE A 375 23.84 8.87 -9.35
CA PHE A 375 23.46 8.51 -10.71
C PHE A 375 23.34 9.74 -11.63
N PRO A 376 23.59 9.59 -12.95
CA PRO A 376 23.53 10.67 -13.94
C PRO A 376 22.23 11.51 -13.89
N CYS A 377 21.09 10.88 -13.61
CA CYS A 377 19.80 11.57 -13.49
C CYS A 377 19.78 12.65 -12.38
N PHE A 378 20.69 12.61 -11.41
CA PHE A 378 20.84 13.61 -10.35
C PHE A 378 22.11 14.45 -10.45
N THR A 379 23.14 14.00 -11.15
CA THR A 379 24.44 14.69 -11.24
C THR A 379 24.59 15.54 -12.48
N ASP A 380 23.98 15.15 -13.60
CA ASP A 380 24.14 15.87 -14.86
C ASP A 380 23.41 17.21 -14.75
N GLU A 381 24.04 18.31 -15.18
CA GLU A 381 23.37 19.60 -15.29
C GLU A 381 22.34 19.52 -16.43
N GLU A 382 21.12 20.01 -16.21
CA GLU A 382 20.13 20.11 -17.29
C GLU A 382 20.67 21.12 -18.32
N GLU A 383 21.13 20.64 -19.48
CA GLU A 383 21.44 21.48 -20.65
C GLU A 383 20.21 22.24 -21.17
#